data_AF-A0A6C0ATR2-F1
#
_entry.id   AF-A0A6C0ATR2-F1
#
_cell.length_a   1.000
_cell.length_b   1.000
_cell.length_c   1.000
_cell.angle_alpha   90.00
_cell.angle_beta   90.00
_cell.angle_gamma   90.00
#
_symmetry.space_group_name_H-M   'P 1'
#
loop_
_entity.id
_entity.type
_entity.pdbx_description
1 polymer ?
#
loop_
_entity_poly.entity_id
_entity_poly.type
_entity_poly.pdbx_seq_one_letter_code
_entity_poly.pdbx_strand_id
1 'polypeptide(L)'
;MSKQNTIVQYTNTISSYNDNENDSDSEQEYEIIEETALSRYLYDRYEIKQSLLISILKRDKEQALFWVYELYYSGWEDNAFRYLILISNKLFHEHDWLPDYMELQYDLWKETQYGEIIGNGVCLLCSLDYSLVEFAKSYFSVEIKKMARYKPVYNKLDVEFMKEDTLEKYKTVVCEDCPRKTLPSIKGYSSHHEYEELFGHGNKSEKAVYDSWIIHASKSPLWKKRIEDCNGVVDLEKNTVFFENKNDEDIFYNKWDFEIDEQSVVIQEQRYVSAEKEIKQVFLKDFLKLFGYTLGGSKKKKLTCKVSKESNL
;
A
#
# COMPACT_ATOMS: atom_id res chain seq x y z
N MET A 1 28.46 14.64 0.89
CA MET A 1 27.84 13.37 0.45
C MET A 1 27.06 12.79 1.62
N SER A 2 25.78 13.17 1.72
CA SER A 2 24.89 12.82 2.82
C SER A 2 24.19 11.52 2.48
N LYS A 3 24.47 10.45 3.23
CA LYS A 3 23.72 9.19 3.15
C LYS A 3 22.32 9.45 3.68
N GLN A 4 21.32 9.48 2.80
CA GLN A 4 19.90 9.59 3.14
C GLN A 4 19.36 8.17 3.30
N ASN A 5 18.78 7.90 4.48
CA ASN A 5 18.12 6.64 4.79
C ASN A 5 16.78 6.58 4.05
N THR A 6 16.75 5.84 2.95
CA THR A 6 15.51 5.34 2.37
C THR A 6 15.72 3.83 2.27
N ILE A 7 15.06 3.11 3.18
CA ILE A 7 15.09 1.65 3.18
C ILE A 7 13.64 1.20 3.13
N VAL A 8 13.19 0.88 1.93
CA VAL A 8 12.07 -0.04 1.70
C VAL A 8 12.70 -1.42 1.58
N GLN A 9 12.73 -2.20 2.68
CA GLN A 9 13.22 -3.58 2.60
C GLN A 9 12.15 -4.44 1.93
N TYR A 10 12.38 -4.74 0.65
CA TYR A 10 11.77 -5.84 -0.07
C TYR A 10 12.77 -7.00 -0.09
N THR A 11 12.46 -8.11 0.58
CA THR A 11 13.15 -9.38 0.33
C THR A 11 12.19 -10.30 -0.43
N ASN A 12 12.32 -10.31 -1.77
CA ASN A 12 11.87 -11.43 -2.60
C ASN A 12 13.13 -12.16 -3.08
N THR A 13 13.50 -13.24 -2.40
CA THR A 13 14.33 -14.28 -3.01
C THR A 13 13.48 -14.98 -4.08
N ILE A 14 13.60 -14.54 -5.32
CA ILE A 14 13.26 -15.35 -6.50
C ILE A 14 14.58 -15.86 -7.05
N SER A 15 14.89 -17.11 -6.74
CA SER A 15 15.95 -17.87 -7.39
C SER A 15 15.56 -18.12 -8.85
N SER A 16 16.00 -17.27 -9.77
CA SER A 16 16.14 -17.69 -11.16
C SER A 16 17.42 -18.52 -11.27
N TYR A 17 17.25 -19.82 -11.50
CA TYR A 17 18.33 -20.70 -11.93
C TYR A 17 18.94 -20.15 -13.22
N ASN A 18 20.19 -19.71 -13.14
CA ASN A 18 21.11 -19.70 -14.26
C ASN A 18 22.49 -20.04 -13.70
N ASP A 19 22.96 -21.23 -14.07
CA ASP A 19 24.31 -21.71 -13.81
C ASP A 19 25.33 -20.69 -14.34
N ASN A 20 26.18 -20.18 -13.45
CA ASN A 20 27.60 -19.95 -13.70
C ASN A 20 28.26 -19.56 -12.37
N GLU A 21 29.14 -20.45 -11.90
CA GLU A 21 30.04 -20.26 -10.77
C GLU A 21 30.90 -19.00 -10.96
N ASN A 22 30.83 -18.07 -9.99
CA ASN A 22 31.99 -17.43 -9.37
C ASN A 22 31.55 -16.59 -8.17
N ASP A 23 32.07 -16.98 -7.01
CA ASP A 23 31.97 -16.31 -5.71
C ASP A 23 32.38 -14.83 -5.76
N SER A 24 31.48 -13.96 -5.30
CA SER A 24 31.79 -12.95 -4.28
C SER A 24 30.50 -12.43 -3.67
N ASP A 25 30.08 -13.03 -2.55
CA ASP A 25 28.97 -12.56 -1.72
C ASP A 25 29.29 -11.17 -1.15
N SER A 26 28.81 -10.15 -1.85
CA SER A 26 28.51 -8.85 -1.25
C SER A 26 27.04 -8.59 -1.50
N GLU A 27 26.22 -8.78 -0.45
CA GLU A 27 24.82 -8.36 -0.41
C GLU A 27 24.76 -6.84 -0.63
N GLN A 28 24.65 -6.42 -1.90
CA GLN A 28 24.33 -5.03 -2.24
C GLN A 28 22.84 -4.83 -2.01
N GLU A 29 22.52 -4.10 -0.94
CA GLU A 29 21.18 -3.63 -0.61
C GLU A 29 20.72 -2.64 -1.70
N TYR A 30 19.96 -3.11 -2.69
CA TYR A 30 19.34 -2.25 -3.70
C TYR A 30 18.06 -1.64 -3.14
N GLU A 31 17.95 -0.31 -3.21
CA GLU A 31 16.74 0.44 -2.88
C GLU A 31 15.66 0.13 -3.93
N ILE A 32 14.72 -0.76 -3.62
CA ILE A 32 13.58 -1.05 -4.50
C ILE A 32 12.60 0.12 -4.37
N ILE A 33 12.70 1.05 -5.33
CA ILE A 33 11.67 2.07 -5.55
C ILE A 33 10.43 1.33 -6.03
N GLU A 34 9.36 1.38 -5.24
CA GLU A 34 8.09 0.79 -5.64
C GLU A 34 7.48 1.65 -6.76
N GLU A 35 7.37 1.09 -7.97
CA GLU A 35 6.77 1.81 -9.09
C GLU A 35 5.29 2.13 -8.85
N THR A 36 4.87 3.34 -9.20
CA THR A 36 3.46 3.78 -9.20
C THR A 36 2.60 2.82 -10.02
N ALA A 37 1.65 2.17 -9.39
CA ALA A 37 0.73 1.21 -10.00
C ALA A 37 -0.69 1.41 -9.45
N LEU A 38 -1.70 1.35 -10.32
CA LEU A 38 -3.08 1.58 -9.92
C LEU A 38 -3.88 0.29 -9.75
N SER A 39 -4.72 0.27 -8.73
CA SER A 39 -5.59 -0.86 -8.38
C SER A 39 -6.82 -0.98 -9.28
N ARG A 40 -7.65 -2.00 -9.05
CA ARG A 40 -8.91 -2.24 -9.77
C ARG A 40 -9.87 -1.04 -9.78
N TYR A 41 -9.83 -0.22 -8.73
CA TYR A 41 -10.58 1.04 -8.62
C TYR A 41 -9.69 2.27 -8.57
N LEU A 42 -8.51 2.15 -9.19
CA LEU A 42 -7.60 3.25 -9.51
C LEU A 42 -6.98 3.98 -8.32
N TYR A 43 -6.84 3.32 -7.17
CA TYR A 43 -5.98 3.82 -6.10
C TYR A 43 -4.52 3.50 -6.39
N ASP A 44 -3.63 4.36 -5.95
CA ASP A 44 -2.21 4.06 -5.93
C ASP A 44 -1.89 2.90 -4.97
N ARG A 45 -1.08 1.94 -5.44
CA ARG A 45 -0.73 0.72 -4.68
C ARG A 45 -0.01 1.03 -3.37
N TYR A 46 0.87 2.02 -3.39
CA TYR A 46 1.60 2.42 -2.21
C TYR A 46 0.64 3.05 -1.18
N GLU A 47 -0.25 3.94 -1.64
CA GLU A 47 -1.28 4.53 -0.79
C GLU A 47 -2.22 3.47 -0.19
N ILE A 48 -2.54 2.40 -0.92
CA ILE A 48 -3.31 1.28 -0.38
C ILE A 48 -2.55 0.60 0.77
N LYS A 49 -1.27 0.30 0.59
CA LYS A 49 -0.43 -0.33 1.63
C LYS A 49 -0.31 0.57 2.87
N GLN A 50 -0.09 1.86 2.67
CA GLN A 50 -0.07 2.85 3.75
C GLN A 50 -1.42 2.88 4.47
N SER A 51 -2.51 2.95 3.72
CA SER A 51 -3.85 3.06 4.29
C SER A 51 -4.29 1.79 5.03
N LEU A 52 -3.87 0.62 4.55
CA LEU A 52 -4.04 -0.66 5.23
C LEU A 52 -3.31 -0.70 6.58
N LEU A 53 -2.01 -0.32 6.60
CA LEU A 53 -1.23 -0.26 7.84
C LEU A 53 -1.86 0.68 8.86
N ILE A 54 -2.23 1.89 8.42
CA ILE A 54 -2.86 2.88 9.30
C ILE A 54 -4.21 2.39 9.81
N SER A 55 -5.02 1.75 8.97
CA SER A 55 -6.32 1.20 9.37
C SER A 55 -6.16 0.09 10.41
N ILE A 56 -5.17 -0.80 10.27
CA ILE A 56 -4.83 -1.83 11.28
C ILE A 56 -4.40 -1.18 12.61
N LEU A 57 -3.50 -0.19 12.57
CA LEU A 57 -3.06 0.52 13.78
C LEU A 57 -4.22 1.24 14.50
N LYS A 58 -5.14 1.82 13.73
CA LYS A 58 -6.35 2.47 14.24
C LYS A 58 -7.45 1.47 14.65
N ARG A 59 -7.23 0.17 14.43
CA ARG A 59 -8.22 -0.90 14.64
C ARG A 59 -9.51 -0.66 13.86
N ASP A 60 -9.40 -0.04 12.68
CA ASP A 60 -10.53 0.16 11.76
C ASP A 60 -10.66 -1.05 10.85
N LYS A 61 -11.39 -2.06 11.34
CA LYS A 61 -11.62 -3.33 10.63
C LYS A 61 -12.26 -3.12 9.25
N GLU A 62 -13.19 -2.16 9.13
CA GLU A 62 -13.93 -1.96 7.89
C GLU A 62 -13.00 -1.42 6.78
N GLN A 63 -12.22 -0.38 7.09
CA GLN A 63 -11.25 0.18 6.15
C GLN A 63 -10.09 -0.79 5.89
N ALA A 64 -9.58 -1.48 6.90
CA ALA A 64 -8.50 -2.45 6.71
C ALA A 64 -8.93 -3.58 5.74
N LEU A 65 -10.16 -4.09 5.87
CA LEU A 65 -10.70 -5.08 4.94
C LEU A 65 -10.85 -4.50 3.53
N PHE A 66 -11.33 -3.26 3.40
CA PHE A 66 -11.41 -2.60 2.11
C PHE A 66 -10.03 -2.55 1.42
N TRP A 67 -9.01 -2.05 2.11
CA TRP A 67 -7.67 -1.88 1.54
C TRP A 67 -7.00 -3.20 1.19
N VAL A 68 -7.14 -4.24 2.01
CA VAL A 68 -6.55 -5.55 1.68
C VAL A 68 -7.22 -6.18 0.47
N TYR A 69 -8.55 -6.06 0.35
CA TYR A 69 -9.27 -6.58 -0.82
C TYR A 69 -9.03 -5.75 -2.07
N GLU A 70 -8.67 -4.47 -1.93
CA GLU A 70 -8.20 -3.67 -3.04
C GLU A 70 -6.87 -4.19 -3.59
N LEU A 71 -5.92 -4.60 -2.74
CA LEU A 71 -4.72 -5.30 -3.21
C LEU A 71 -5.07 -6.66 -3.83
N TYR A 72 -5.82 -7.48 -3.10
CA TYR A 72 -6.16 -8.85 -3.47
C TYR A 72 -6.80 -8.90 -4.86
N TYR A 73 -7.93 -8.21 -5.05
CA TYR A 73 -8.66 -8.28 -6.31
C TYR A 73 -8.05 -7.45 -7.44
N SER A 74 -6.97 -6.69 -7.20
CA SER A 74 -6.18 -6.06 -8.27
C SER A 74 -5.15 -7.03 -8.89
N GLY A 75 -5.12 -8.28 -8.44
CA GLY A 75 -4.14 -9.28 -8.85
C GLY A 75 -2.81 -9.18 -8.08
N TRP A 76 -2.83 -8.59 -6.89
CA TRP A 76 -1.67 -8.51 -6.01
C TRP A 76 -1.84 -9.36 -4.75
N GLU A 77 -2.48 -10.53 -4.88
CA GLU A 77 -2.82 -11.43 -3.78
C GLU A 77 -1.58 -11.84 -2.97
N ASP A 78 -0.52 -12.32 -3.65
CA ASP A 78 0.78 -12.63 -3.03
C ASP A 78 1.37 -11.43 -2.26
N ASN A 79 1.32 -10.25 -2.86
CA ASN A 79 1.84 -9.03 -2.21
C ASN A 79 0.99 -8.63 -1.01
N ALA A 80 -0.33 -8.85 -1.05
CA ALA A 80 -1.23 -8.56 0.04
C ALA A 80 -0.91 -9.46 1.25
N PHE A 81 -0.75 -10.78 1.05
CA PHE A 81 -0.35 -11.70 2.11
C PHE A 81 1.04 -11.38 2.67
N ARG A 82 2.05 -11.23 1.81
CA ARG A 82 3.42 -10.87 2.23
C ARG A 82 3.44 -9.57 3.04
N TYR A 83 2.60 -8.60 2.67
CA TYR A 83 2.51 -7.35 3.41
C TYR A 83 1.85 -7.52 4.79
N LEU A 84 0.81 -8.35 4.92
CA LEU A 84 0.24 -8.67 6.25
C LEU A 84 1.23 -9.43 7.13
N ILE A 85 2.01 -10.36 6.57
CA ILE A 85 3.10 -11.06 7.27
C ILE A 85 4.18 -10.08 7.73
N LEU A 86 4.55 -9.10 6.89
CA LEU A 86 5.48 -8.04 7.27
C LEU A 86 4.94 -7.19 8.43
N ILE A 87 3.66 -6.79 8.37
CA ILE A 87 2.98 -6.08 9.46
C ILE A 87 3.03 -6.90 10.75
N SER A 88 2.67 -8.19 10.68
CA SER A 88 2.74 -9.14 11.79
C SER A 88 4.14 -9.13 12.44
N ASN A 89 5.18 -9.36 11.63
CA ASN A 89 6.57 -9.40 12.09
C ASN A 89 7.05 -8.10 12.76
N LYS A 90 6.70 -6.94 12.19
CA LYS A 90 7.21 -5.65 12.67
C LYS A 90 6.43 -5.06 13.85
N LEU A 91 5.14 -5.37 13.95
CA LEU A 91 4.25 -4.73 14.93
C LEU A 91 3.78 -5.66 16.04
N PHE A 92 3.74 -6.97 15.80
CA PHE A 92 3.13 -7.94 16.71
C PHE A 92 4.16 -8.93 17.27
N HIS A 93 5.43 -8.51 17.40
CA HIS A 93 6.52 -9.32 17.94
C HIS A 93 6.32 -9.83 19.38
N GLU A 94 5.33 -9.33 20.12
CA GLU A 94 4.94 -9.89 21.43
C GLU A 94 4.11 -11.19 21.27
N HIS A 95 3.73 -11.54 20.03
CA HIS A 95 3.00 -12.75 19.66
C HIS A 95 3.86 -13.66 18.76
N ASP A 96 4.79 -14.40 19.36
CA ASP A 96 5.77 -15.24 18.63
C ASP A 96 5.15 -16.25 17.65
N TRP A 97 3.92 -16.70 17.88
CA TRP A 97 3.20 -17.64 17.02
C TRP A 97 2.59 -17.00 15.77
N LEU A 98 2.44 -15.68 15.75
CA LEU A 98 1.64 -14.98 14.74
C LEU A 98 2.30 -14.98 13.36
N PRO A 99 3.62 -14.77 13.20
CA PRO A 99 4.27 -14.90 11.90
C PRO A 99 4.06 -16.28 11.27
N ASP A 100 4.35 -17.36 12.03
CA ASP A 100 4.17 -18.74 11.55
C ASP A 100 2.70 -19.05 11.21
N TYR A 101 1.76 -18.54 12.01
CA TYR A 101 0.34 -18.66 11.71
C TYR A 101 -0.03 -17.96 10.40
N MET A 102 0.47 -16.73 10.17
CA MET A 102 0.17 -15.98 8.95
C MET A 102 0.77 -16.63 7.70
N GLU A 103 1.96 -17.22 7.80
CA GLU A 103 2.57 -18.04 6.74
C GLU A 103 1.72 -19.29 6.45
N LEU A 104 1.27 -20.01 7.49
CA LEU A 104 0.38 -21.15 7.32
C LEU A 104 -0.95 -20.77 6.65
N GLN A 105 -1.51 -19.61 6.98
CA GLN A 105 -2.71 -19.09 6.29
C GLN A 105 -2.41 -18.78 4.82
N TYR A 106 -1.24 -18.23 4.52
CA TYR A 106 -0.84 -17.96 3.15
C TYR A 106 -0.67 -19.24 2.32
N ASP A 107 -0.03 -20.27 2.88
CA ASP A 107 0.09 -21.60 2.25
C ASP A 107 -1.29 -22.24 2.03
N LEU A 108 -2.18 -22.18 3.03
CA LEU A 108 -3.55 -22.66 2.89
C LEU A 108 -4.31 -21.92 1.78
N TRP A 109 -4.13 -20.61 1.67
CA TRP A 109 -4.71 -19.84 0.57
C TRP A 109 -4.13 -20.25 -0.78
N LYS A 110 -2.83 -20.54 -0.89
CA LYS A 110 -2.24 -21.03 -2.15
C LYS A 110 -2.91 -22.31 -2.63
N GLU A 111 -3.26 -23.21 -1.71
CA GLU A 111 -3.94 -24.47 -2.02
C GLU A 111 -5.43 -24.32 -2.33
N THR A 112 -6.13 -23.42 -1.61
CA THR A 112 -7.61 -23.35 -1.62
C THR A 112 -8.17 -22.19 -2.44
N GLN A 113 -7.41 -21.10 -2.57
CA GLN A 113 -7.81 -19.82 -3.16
C GLN A 113 -9.02 -19.16 -2.46
N TYR A 114 -9.32 -19.51 -1.21
CA TYR A 114 -10.42 -18.90 -0.44
C TYR A 114 -10.08 -17.49 0.04
N GLY A 115 -10.86 -16.51 -0.41
CA GLY A 115 -10.63 -15.09 -0.14
C GLY A 115 -10.79 -14.71 1.34
N GLU A 116 -11.61 -15.45 2.09
CA GLU A 116 -11.85 -15.27 3.51
C GLU A 116 -10.56 -15.36 4.33
N ILE A 117 -9.59 -16.15 3.87
CA ILE A 117 -8.32 -16.39 4.57
C ILE A 117 -7.55 -15.07 4.75
N ILE A 118 -7.42 -14.25 3.71
CA ILE A 118 -6.71 -12.97 3.82
C ILE A 118 -7.46 -11.99 4.72
N GLY A 119 -8.79 -11.99 4.63
CA GLY A 119 -9.64 -11.14 5.47
C GLY A 119 -9.59 -11.54 6.94
N ASN A 120 -9.50 -12.84 7.24
CA ASN A 120 -9.31 -13.35 8.60
C ASN A 120 -7.97 -12.90 9.20
N GLY A 121 -6.91 -12.84 8.39
CA GLY A 121 -5.63 -12.25 8.79
C GLY A 121 -5.79 -10.78 9.21
N VAL A 122 -6.51 -9.98 8.43
CA VAL A 122 -6.81 -8.58 8.79
C VAL A 122 -7.64 -8.46 10.07
N CYS A 123 -8.71 -9.26 10.20
CA CYS A 123 -9.54 -9.28 11.41
C CYS A 123 -8.70 -9.59 12.65
N LEU A 124 -7.80 -10.56 12.57
CA LEU A 124 -6.91 -10.94 13.65
C LEU A 124 -5.97 -9.78 14.04
N LEU A 125 -5.26 -9.19 13.08
CA LEU A 125 -4.33 -8.08 13.32
C LEU A 125 -5.03 -6.86 13.93
N CYS A 126 -6.26 -6.55 13.52
CA CYS A 126 -7.05 -5.46 14.10
C CYS A 126 -7.45 -5.69 15.58
N SER A 127 -7.50 -6.95 16.03
CA SER A 127 -7.93 -7.32 17.39
C SER A 127 -6.78 -7.57 18.36
N LEU A 128 -5.58 -7.88 17.87
CA LEU A 128 -4.39 -8.13 18.68
C LEU A 128 -3.74 -6.85 19.21
N ASP A 129 -2.95 -6.97 20.27
CA ASP A 129 -2.13 -5.85 20.76
C ASP A 129 -0.84 -5.77 19.96
N TYR A 130 -0.40 -4.54 19.65
CA TYR A 130 0.81 -4.29 18.88
C TYR A 130 1.76 -3.34 19.62
N SER A 131 3.01 -3.34 19.16
CA SER A 131 4.07 -2.49 19.66
C SER A 131 4.80 -1.80 18.50
N LEU A 132 4.86 -0.47 18.54
CA LEU A 132 5.57 0.31 17.53
C LEU A 132 7.09 0.32 17.72
N VAL A 133 7.63 -0.32 18.78
CA VAL A 133 9.04 -0.19 19.17
C VAL A 133 9.98 -0.68 18.06
N GLU A 134 9.76 -1.91 17.59
CA GLU A 134 10.61 -2.49 16.55
C GLU A 134 10.39 -1.81 15.21
N PHE A 135 9.13 -1.54 14.85
CA PHE A 135 8.79 -0.78 13.66
C PHE A 135 9.48 0.59 13.62
N ALA A 136 9.42 1.38 14.69
CA ALA A 136 10.03 2.71 14.72
C ALA A 136 11.56 2.65 14.67
N LYS A 137 12.16 1.62 15.27
CA LYS A 137 13.60 1.38 15.18
C LYS A 137 14.01 1.00 13.77
N SER A 138 13.31 0.07 13.12
CA SER A 138 13.68 -0.41 11.78
C SER A 138 13.35 0.61 10.69
N TYR A 139 12.17 1.23 10.76
CA TYR A 139 11.66 2.09 9.69
C TYR A 139 12.13 3.54 9.84
N PHE A 140 11.99 4.12 11.04
CA PHE A 140 12.37 5.52 11.28
C PHE A 140 13.78 5.69 11.86
N SER A 141 14.50 4.60 12.14
CA SER A 141 15.81 4.65 12.83
C SER A 141 15.76 5.40 14.18
N VAL A 142 14.64 5.33 14.90
CA VAL A 142 14.48 5.97 16.21
C VAL A 142 14.11 4.99 17.31
N GLU A 143 14.62 5.25 18.51
CA GLU A 143 14.12 4.58 19.71
C GLU A 143 12.88 5.32 20.23
N ILE A 144 11.90 4.56 20.70
CA ILE A 144 10.66 5.10 21.28
C ILE A 144 10.34 4.42 22.60
N LYS A 145 9.48 5.06 23.41
CA LYS A 145 9.01 4.54 24.70
C LYS A 145 7.50 4.72 24.85
N LYS A 146 6.84 3.69 25.39
CA LYS A 146 5.41 3.75 25.78
C LYS A 146 5.21 4.87 26.80
N MET A 147 4.15 5.66 26.64
CA MET A 147 3.81 6.76 27.54
C MET A 147 3.13 6.21 28.81
N ALA A 148 3.61 6.60 29.99
CA ALA A 148 3.11 6.08 31.27
C ALA A 148 1.64 6.41 31.58
N ARG A 149 1.06 7.46 30.98
CA ARG A 149 -0.33 7.90 31.21
C ARG A 149 -1.10 8.06 29.90
N TYR A 150 -0.92 7.12 28.97
CA TYR A 150 -1.66 7.13 27.72
C TYR A 150 -3.06 6.54 27.90
N LYS A 151 -4.04 7.20 27.29
CA LYS A 151 -5.39 6.67 27.12
C LYS A 151 -5.52 6.28 25.65
N PRO A 152 -5.75 4.99 25.32
CA PRO A 152 -5.96 4.56 23.95
C PRO A 152 -7.03 5.38 23.26
N VAL A 153 -6.70 5.90 22.08
CA VAL A 153 -7.67 6.57 21.20
C VAL A 153 -8.59 5.54 20.54
N TYR A 154 -8.05 4.34 20.27
CA TYR A 154 -8.71 3.26 19.57
C TYR A 154 -8.96 2.10 20.53
N ASN A 155 -10.21 1.66 20.62
CA ASN A 155 -10.61 0.58 21.51
C ASN A 155 -10.17 -0.78 20.95
N LYS A 156 -9.77 -1.69 21.84
CA LYS A 156 -9.51 -3.08 21.48
C LYS A 156 -10.79 -3.71 20.94
N LEU A 157 -10.66 -4.51 19.89
CA LEU A 157 -11.75 -5.25 19.29
C LEU A 157 -11.71 -6.70 19.76
N ASP A 158 -12.89 -7.31 19.86
CA ASP A 158 -12.98 -8.76 19.95
C ASP A 158 -12.53 -9.38 18.63
N VAL A 159 -11.98 -10.60 18.69
CA VAL A 159 -11.63 -11.34 17.48
C VAL A 159 -12.93 -11.85 16.85
N GLU A 160 -13.26 -11.30 15.68
CA GLU A 160 -14.40 -11.75 14.87
C GLU A 160 -13.90 -11.98 13.44
N PHE A 161 -13.82 -13.25 13.06
CA PHE A 161 -13.46 -13.67 11.71
C PHE A 161 -14.57 -13.37 10.70
N MET A 162 -14.19 -13.31 9.42
CA MET A 162 -15.13 -13.08 8.35
C MET A 162 -16.15 -14.21 8.27
N LYS A 163 -17.40 -13.82 8.00
CA LYS A 163 -18.44 -14.74 7.58
C LYS A 163 -18.41 -14.84 6.06
N GLU A 164 -18.75 -16.01 5.52
CA GLU A 164 -18.80 -16.28 4.08
C GLU A 164 -19.59 -15.22 3.29
N ASP A 165 -20.76 -14.83 3.82
CA ASP A 165 -21.64 -13.83 3.21
C ASP A 165 -21.05 -12.40 3.20
N THR A 166 -20.02 -12.15 4.00
CA THR A 166 -19.39 -10.84 4.13
C THR A 166 -18.38 -10.59 3.01
N LEU A 167 -17.80 -11.65 2.43
CA LEU A 167 -16.85 -11.53 1.31
C LEU A 167 -17.51 -10.90 0.07
N GLU A 168 -18.79 -11.16 -0.15
CA GLU A 168 -19.54 -10.66 -1.32
C GLU A 168 -19.43 -9.14 -1.49
N LYS A 169 -19.37 -8.40 -0.38
CA LYS A 169 -19.25 -6.93 -0.36
C LYS A 169 -17.94 -6.41 -0.92
N TYR A 170 -16.90 -7.25 -0.96
CA TYR A 170 -15.55 -6.88 -1.37
C TYR A 170 -15.19 -7.38 -2.77
N LYS A 171 -16.01 -8.25 -3.36
CA LYS A 171 -15.84 -8.70 -4.74
C LYS A 171 -15.84 -7.51 -5.71
N THR A 172 -15.18 -7.71 -6.84
CA THR A 172 -15.07 -6.66 -7.87
C THR A 172 -16.45 -6.38 -8.48
N VAL A 173 -16.82 -5.11 -8.49
CA VAL A 173 -18.05 -4.56 -9.07
C VAL A 173 -17.66 -3.77 -10.31
N VAL A 174 -18.38 -3.98 -11.40
CA VAL A 174 -18.21 -3.27 -12.67
C VAL A 174 -19.59 -3.02 -13.25
N CYS A 175 -19.88 -1.78 -13.65
CA CYS A 175 -21.11 -1.46 -14.37
C CYS A 175 -20.93 -1.70 -15.87
N GLU A 176 -21.29 -2.90 -16.36
CA GLU A 176 -21.00 -3.35 -17.74
C GLU A 176 -21.49 -2.39 -18.83
N ASP A 177 -22.68 -1.80 -18.68
CA ASP A 177 -23.26 -0.87 -19.68
C ASP A 177 -22.93 0.60 -19.43
N CYS A 178 -22.28 0.91 -18.30
CA CYS A 178 -22.02 2.30 -17.91
C CYS A 178 -20.79 2.35 -17.00
N PRO A 179 -19.57 2.13 -17.53
CA PRO A 179 -18.38 1.97 -16.71
C PRO A 179 -18.10 3.16 -15.80
N ARG A 180 -18.43 4.39 -16.23
CA ARG A 180 -18.42 5.62 -15.43
C ARG A 180 -19.24 5.56 -14.12
N LYS A 181 -20.21 4.66 -14.00
CA LYS A 181 -20.98 4.43 -12.77
C LYS A 181 -20.32 3.42 -11.81
N THR A 182 -19.25 2.76 -12.22
CA THR A 182 -18.54 1.78 -11.40
C THR A 182 -18.03 2.41 -10.11
N LEU A 183 -17.23 3.49 -10.20
CA LEU A 183 -16.66 4.15 -9.02
C LEU A 183 -17.74 4.76 -8.09
N PRO A 184 -18.80 5.42 -8.58
CA PRO A 184 -19.92 5.87 -7.75
C PRO A 184 -20.72 4.75 -7.07
N SER A 185 -20.76 3.55 -7.66
CA SER A 185 -21.56 2.43 -7.15
C SER A 185 -20.94 1.70 -5.96
N ILE A 186 -19.63 1.90 -5.74
CA ILE A 186 -18.88 1.24 -4.67
C ILE A 186 -18.66 2.17 -3.48
N LYS A 187 -18.53 1.60 -2.29
CA LYS A 187 -18.05 2.34 -1.13
C LYS A 187 -16.55 2.59 -1.29
N GLY A 188 -16.16 3.85 -1.46
CA GLY A 188 -14.78 4.31 -1.46
C GLY A 188 -14.34 4.87 -0.12
N TYR A 189 -13.03 4.88 0.11
CA TYR A 189 -12.40 5.50 1.28
C TYR A 189 -11.29 6.41 0.80
N SER A 190 -11.09 7.54 1.47
CA SER A 190 -9.94 8.40 1.15
C SER A 190 -8.66 7.72 1.63
N SER A 191 -7.64 7.69 0.77
CA SER A 191 -6.32 7.24 1.20
C SER A 191 -5.80 8.13 2.33
N HIS A 192 -4.91 7.58 3.14
CA HIS A 192 -4.30 8.27 4.27
C HIS A 192 -3.16 9.22 3.86
N HIS A 193 -3.45 10.16 2.95
CA HIS A 193 -2.50 11.12 2.37
C HIS A 193 -1.78 11.99 3.40
N GLU A 194 -2.35 12.16 4.59
CA GLU A 194 -1.75 12.91 5.68
C GLU A 194 -0.46 12.28 6.25
N TYR A 195 -0.11 11.05 5.84
CA TYR A 195 1.13 10.38 6.25
C TYR A 195 2.16 10.21 5.11
N GLU A 196 1.90 10.74 3.91
CA GLU A 196 2.81 10.57 2.76
C GLU A 196 4.23 11.04 3.07
N GLU A 197 4.41 12.24 3.64
CA GLU A 197 5.73 12.72 4.03
C GLU A 197 6.39 11.83 5.09
N LEU A 198 5.60 11.35 6.06
CA LEU A 198 6.10 10.52 7.15
C LEU A 198 6.71 9.22 6.62
N PHE A 199 6.06 8.60 5.65
CA PHE A 199 6.51 7.37 5.03
C PHE A 199 7.33 7.62 3.75
N GLY A 200 7.84 8.84 3.55
CA GLY A 200 8.87 9.14 2.55
C GLY A 200 8.39 9.45 1.13
N HIS A 201 7.11 9.77 0.95
CA HIS A 201 6.44 9.91 -0.37
C HIS A 201 6.01 11.33 -0.72
N GLY A 202 6.04 12.28 0.22
CA GLY A 202 5.51 13.63 0.01
C GLY A 202 6.14 14.49 -1.09
N ASN A 203 7.10 13.96 -1.88
CA ASN A 203 7.72 14.68 -3.00
C ASN A 203 8.27 13.77 -4.14
N LYS A 204 7.92 12.48 -4.25
CA LYS A 204 8.67 11.56 -5.14
C LYS A 204 7.92 10.71 -6.16
N SER A 205 6.59 10.58 -6.15
CA SER A 205 5.90 10.01 -7.30
C SER A 205 5.42 11.14 -8.19
N GLU A 206 5.77 11.08 -9.48
CA GLU A 206 4.89 11.63 -10.51
C GLU A 206 3.54 10.96 -10.27
N LYS A 207 2.62 11.67 -9.59
CA LYS A 207 1.24 11.21 -9.48
C LYS A 207 0.79 10.91 -10.90
N ALA A 208 0.24 9.71 -11.09
CA ALA A 208 -0.24 9.28 -12.39
C ALA A 208 -1.09 10.40 -13.00
N VAL A 209 -0.60 11.00 -14.08
CA VAL A 209 -1.31 12.07 -14.75
C VAL A 209 -2.48 11.42 -15.48
N TYR A 210 -3.61 12.11 -15.56
CA TYR A 210 -4.83 11.62 -16.21
C TYR A 210 -4.55 10.95 -17.57
N ASP A 211 -3.76 11.58 -18.44
CA ASP A 211 -3.41 11.05 -19.77
C ASP A 211 -2.57 9.75 -19.75
N SER A 212 -2.11 9.33 -18.57
CA SER A 212 -1.26 8.15 -18.34
C SER A 212 -1.88 7.12 -17.38
N TRP A 213 -3.15 7.28 -16.98
CA TRP A 213 -3.75 6.38 -15.98
C TRP A 213 -3.68 4.91 -16.42
N ILE A 214 -3.88 4.64 -17.72
CA ILE A 214 -3.90 3.28 -18.27
C ILE A 214 -2.54 2.59 -18.16
N ILE A 215 -1.43 3.31 -18.31
CA ILE A 215 -0.08 2.74 -18.16
C ILE A 215 0.26 2.45 -16.69
N HIS A 216 -0.21 3.29 -15.76
CA HIS A 216 -0.06 3.02 -14.34
C HIS A 216 -0.99 1.88 -13.88
N ALA A 217 -2.20 1.82 -14.41
CA ALA A 217 -3.15 0.74 -14.17
C ALA A 217 -2.62 -0.60 -14.69
N SER A 218 -2.04 -0.62 -15.90
CA SER A 218 -1.51 -1.83 -16.52
C SER A 218 -0.38 -2.52 -15.75
N LYS A 219 0.20 -1.85 -14.75
CA LYS A 219 1.16 -2.46 -13.81
C LYS A 219 0.50 -3.36 -12.77
N SER A 220 -0.83 -3.32 -12.64
CA SER A 220 -1.60 -4.33 -11.91
C SER A 220 -1.92 -5.52 -12.82
N PRO A 221 -1.84 -6.77 -12.33
CA PRO A 221 -2.18 -7.93 -13.15
C PRO A 221 -3.62 -7.93 -13.63
N LEU A 222 -4.56 -7.39 -12.87
CA LEU A 222 -5.96 -7.27 -13.31
C LEU A 222 -6.09 -6.38 -14.55
N TRP A 223 -5.55 -5.16 -14.51
CA TRP A 223 -5.67 -4.23 -15.63
C TRP A 223 -4.84 -4.68 -16.83
N LYS A 224 -3.66 -5.26 -16.61
CA LYS A 224 -2.89 -5.91 -17.67
C LYS A 224 -3.74 -6.94 -18.41
N LYS A 225 -4.39 -7.84 -17.67
CA LYS A 225 -5.30 -8.83 -18.24
C LYS A 225 -6.47 -8.18 -18.98
N ARG A 226 -7.10 -7.15 -18.43
CA ARG A 226 -8.19 -6.42 -19.11
C ARG A 226 -7.77 -5.82 -20.46
N ILE A 227 -6.54 -5.31 -20.52
CA ILE A 227 -5.95 -4.75 -21.74
C ILE A 227 -5.67 -5.88 -22.75
N GLU A 228 -5.03 -6.96 -22.30
CA GLU A 228 -4.71 -8.15 -23.13
C GLU A 228 -5.96 -8.84 -23.68
N ASP A 229 -7.03 -8.94 -22.87
CA ASP A 229 -8.34 -9.49 -23.27
C ASP A 229 -9.01 -8.66 -24.39
N CYS A 230 -8.54 -7.44 -24.63
CA CYS A 230 -8.94 -6.55 -25.72
C CYS A 230 -7.83 -6.37 -26.76
N ASN A 231 -6.92 -7.34 -26.93
CA ASN A 231 -5.78 -7.27 -27.87
C ASN A 231 -4.88 -6.03 -27.68
N GLY A 232 -4.87 -5.46 -26.47
CA GLY A 232 -3.97 -4.38 -26.10
C GLY A 232 -2.60 -4.91 -25.70
N VAL A 233 -1.57 -4.13 -25.99
CA VAL A 233 -0.18 -4.43 -25.65
C VAL A 233 0.37 -3.31 -24.76
N VAL A 234 0.97 -3.72 -23.66
CA VAL A 234 1.62 -2.83 -22.68
C VAL A 234 3.11 -2.78 -22.99
N ASP A 235 3.60 -1.61 -23.41
CA ASP A 235 5.03 -1.33 -23.61
C ASP A 235 5.53 -0.49 -22.43
N LEU A 236 6.09 -1.15 -21.42
CA LEU A 236 6.62 -0.50 -20.22
C LEU A 236 7.92 0.29 -20.50
N GLU A 237 8.69 -0.07 -21.53
CA GLU A 237 9.90 0.67 -21.90
C GLU A 237 9.54 2.04 -22.48
N LYS A 238 8.46 2.10 -23.26
CA LYS A 238 7.96 3.35 -23.84
C LYS A 238 6.90 4.04 -22.98
N ASN A 239 6.46 3.42 -21.89
CA ASN A 239 5.32 3.86 -21.07
C ASN A 239 4.04 4.10 -21.89
N THR A 240 3.72 3.16 -22.79
CA THR A 240 2.53 3.27 -23.66
C THR A 240 1.70 2.00 -23.66
N VAL A 241 0.40 2.15 -23.87
CA VAL A 241 -0.53 1.06 -24.17
C VAL A 241 -1.07 1.30 -25.57
N PHE A 242 -1.05 0.29 -26.44
CA PHE A 242 -1.61 0.36 -27.79
C PHE A 242 -2.52 -0.83 -28.06
N PHE A 243 -3.57 -0.61 -28.83
CA PHE A 243 -4.48 -1.65 -29.29
C PHE A 243 -4.20 -1.99 -30.75
N GLU A 244 -4.44 -3.25 -31.14
CA GLU A 244 -4.19 -3.71 -32.50
C GLU A 244 -4.96 -2.90 -33.56
N ASN A 245 -6.19 -2.49 -33.22
CA ASN A 245 -7.03 -1.66 -34.07
C ASN A 245 -8.03 -0.83 -33.24
N LYS A 246 -8.71 0.11 -33.90
CA LYS A 246 -9.68 1.01 -33.25
C LYS A 246 -10.87 0.27 -32.64
N ASN A 247 -11.31 -0.84 -33.22
CA ASN A 247 -12.44 -1.59 -32.68
C ASN A 247 -12.09 -2.22 -31.33
N ASP A 248 -10.87 -2.72 -31.17
CA ASP A 248 -10.37 -3.29 -29.92
C ASP A 248 -10.19 -2.22 -28.84
N GLU A 249 -9.71 -1.04 -29.23
CA GLU A 249 -9.65 0.16 -28.38
C GLU A 249 -11.06 0.57 -27.91
N ASP A 250 -12.01 0.68 -28.83
CA ASP A 250 -13.41 1.03 -28.51
C ASP A 250 -14.02 -0.02 -27.55
N ILE A 251 -13.75 -1.31 -27.74
CA ILE A 251 -14.21 -2.38 -26.82
C ILE A 251 -13.66 -2.17 -25.41
N PHE A 252 -12.37 -1.85 -25.29
CA PHE A 252 -11.73 -1.64 -24.00
C PHE A 252 -12.35 -0.44 -23.27
N TYR A 253 -12.36 0.74 -23.89
CA TYR A 253 -12.84 1.95 -23.23
C TYR A 253 -14.35 1.91 -22.95
N ASN A 254 -15.16 1.32 -23.84
CA ASN A 254 -16.60 1.14 -23.58
C ASN A 254 -16.90 0.24 -22.38
N LYS A 255 -15.95 -0.58 -21.93
CA LYS A 255 -16.11 -1.49 -20.79
C LYS A 255 -15.41 -1.00 -19.52
N TRP A 256 -14.30 -0.30 -19.66
CA TRP A 256 -13.38 -0.03 -18.55
C TRP A 256 -13.05 1.44 -18.33
N ASP A 257 -13.49 2.35 -19.19
CA ASP A 257 -13.25 3.76 -18.97
C ASP A 257 -14.14 4.30 -17.85
N PHE A 258 -13.52 4.57 -16.70
CA PHE A 258 -14.25 5.10 -15.55
C PHE A 258 -14.48 6.60 -15.63
N GLU A 259 -13.99 7.30 -16.67
CA GLU A 259 -14.16 8.75 -16.88
C GLU A 259 -13.79 9.53 -15.61
N ILE A 260 -12.57 9.33 -15.12
CA ILE A 260 -12.11 9.79 -13.79
C ILE A 260 -12.29 11.31 -13.62
N ASP A 261 -12.04 12.07 -14.67
CA ASP A 261 -12.15 13.52 -14.73
C ASP A 261 -13.62 14.01 -14.66
N GLU A 262 -14.56 13.20 -15.11
CA GLU A 262 -16.00 13.47 -14.99
C GLU A 262 -16.59 13.02 -13.64
N GLN A 263 -15.82 12.32 -12.81
CA GLN A 263 -16.26 11.90 -11.49
C GLN A 263 -16.44 13.07 -10.53
N SER A 264 -17.24 12.87 -9.49
CA SER A 264 -17.36 13.86 -8.42
C SER A 264 -16.00 14.14 -7.74
N VAL A 265 -15.80 15.36 -7.26
CA VAL A 265 -14.58 15.77 -6.51
C VAL A 265 -14.28 14.80 -5.36
N VAL A 266 -15.31 14.27 -4.68
CA VAL A 266 -15.11 13.30 -3.59
C VAL A 266 -14.47 12.00 -4.10
N ILE A 267 -14.90 11.48 -5.25
CA ILE A 267 -14.33 10.26 -5.83
C ILE A 267 -12.93 10.53 -6.34
N GLN A 268 -12.72 11.68 -7.00
CA GLN A 268 -11.39 12.10 -7.44
C GLN A 268 -10.43 12.16 -6.25
N GLU A 269 -10.78 12.90 -5.19
CA GLU A 269 -10.00 13.03 -3.95
C GLU A 269 -9.73 11.71 -3.22
N GLN A 270 -10.56 10.68 -3.41
CA GLN A 270 -10.32 9.36 -2.82
C GLN A 270 -9.21 8.59 -3.55
N ARG A 271 -9.13 8.70 -4.88
CA ARG A 271 -8.19 7.92 -5.71
C ARG A 271 -6.92 8.69 -6.06
N TYR A 272 -7.06 10.01 -6.11
CA TYR A 272 -6.07 10.97 -6.52
C TYR A 272 -6.15 12.20 -5.62
N VAL A 273 -5.02 12.63 -5.10
CA VAL A 273 -4.93 14.00 -4.57
C VAL A 273 -4.73 14.93 -5.75
N SER A 274 -5.78 15.66 -6.13
CA SER A 274 -5.66 16.81 -7.02
C SER A 274 -4.59 17.75 -6.45
N ALA A 275 -3.70 18.27 -7.31
CA ALA A 275 -2.56 19.09 -6.89
C ALA A 275 -2.95 20.39 -6.15
N GLU A 276 -4.24 20.71 -6.11
CA GLU A 276 -4.77 21.96 -5.57
C GLU A 276 -5.05 21.91 -4.06
N LYS A 277 -5.14 20.72 -3.45
CA LYS A 277 -5.47 20.58 -2.04
C LYS A 277 -4.23 20.43 -1.17
N GLU A 278 -3.92 21.47 -0.39
CA GLU A 278 -2.87 21.40 0.62
C GLU A 278 -3.32 20.47 1.77
N ILE A 279 -2.77 19.25 1.81
CA ILE A 279 -3.04 18.29 2.87
C ILE A 279 -2.02 18.49 3.98
N LYS A 280 -2.50 18.80 5.19
CA LYS A 280 -1.64 18.95 6.36
C LYS A 280 -1.02 17.60 6.73
N GLN A 281 0.29 17.51 6.58
CA GLN A 281 1.08 16.31 6.85
C GLN A 281 1.27 16.08 8.37
N VAL A 282 1.28 14.80 8.76
CA VAL A 282 1.49 14.32 10.13
C VAL A 282 2.97 14.04 10.34
N PHE A 283 3.57 14.72 11.31
CA PHE A 283 4.98 14.48 11.67
C PHE A 283 5.12 13.29 12.62
N LEU A 284 6.31 12.68 12.61
CA LEU A 284 6.64 11.49 13.42
C LEU A 284 6.24 11.62 14.90
N LYS A 285 6.45 12.79 15.51
CA LYS A 285 6.10 13.02 16.91
C LYS A 285 4.60 12.91 17.16
N ASP A 286 3.78 13.44 16.26
CA ASP A 286 2.33 13.41 16.37
C ASP A 286 1.77 12.02 16.06
N PHE A 287 2.34 11.34 15.06
CA PHE A 287 2.08 9.92 14.78
C PHE A 287 2.36 9.05 16.02
N LEU A 288 3.55 9.15 16.62
CA LEU A 288 3.88 8.35 17.81
C LEU A 288 2.95 8.65 18.98
N LYS A 289 2.61 9.93 19.20
CA LYS A 289 1.69 10.34 20.27
C LYS A 289 0.28 9.77 20.07
N LEU A 290 -0.20 9.71 18.82
CA LEU A 290 -1.51 9.13 18.49
C LEU A 290 -1.63 7.69 19.00
N PHE A 291 -0.53 6.94 18.93
CA PHE A 291 -0.45 5.53 19.34
C PHE A 291 0.18 5.31 20.74
N GLY A 292 0.37 6.38 21.52
CA GLY A 292 0.81 6.27 22.92
C GLY A 292 2.32 6.11 23.12
N TYR A 293 3.12 6.58 22.17
CA TYR A 293 4.58 6.55 22.22
C TYR A 293 5.19 7.95 22.21
N THR A 294 6.42 8.03 22.71
CA THR A 294 7.28 9.22 22.62
C THR A 294 8.68 8.83 22.19
N LEU A 295 9.42 9.74 21.56
CA LEU A 295 10.82 9.52 21.23
C LEU A 295 11.64 9.24 22.50
N GLY A 296 12.43 8.17 22.47
CA GLY A 296 13.40 7.84 23.49
C GLY A 296 14.47 8.93 23.55
N GLY A 297 14.71 9.47 24.75
CA GLY A 297 15.74 10.49 24.95
C GLY A 297 17.13 9.96 24.59
N SER A 298 17.63 10.28 23.40
CA SER A 298 19.06 10.27 23.14
C SER A 298 19.70 11.43 23.89
N LYS A 299 20.78 11.18 24.65
CA LYS A 299 21.71 12.24 25.08
C LYS A 299 22.01 13.10 23.85
N LYS A 300 21.78 14.42 23.94
CA LYS A 300 21.99 15.39 22.86
C LYS A 300 23.30 15.13 22.11
N LYS A 301 23.26 14.49 20.93
CA LYS A 301 24.17 14.85 19.85
C LYS A 301 23.43 15.90 19.04
N LYS A 302 23.86 17.16 19.17
CA LYS A 302 23.43 18.26 18.30
C LYS A 302 23.66 17.83 16.84
N LEU A 303 22.60 17.47 16.13
CA LEU A 303 22.57 17.69 14.68
C LEU A 303 22.17 19.16 14.48
N THR A 304 23.18 20.02 14.42
CA THR A 304 23.03 21.32 13.77
C THR A 304 23.33 21.10 12.29
N CYS A 305 22.31 21.06 11.44
CA CYS A 305 22.50 21.33 10.02
C CYS A 305 22.95 22.79 9.89
N LYS A 306 24.26 22.98 9.66
CA LYS A 306 24.78 24.24 9.14
C LYS A 306 24.35 24.31 7.67
N VAL A 307 23.46 25.24 7.37
CA VAL A 307 23.25 25.71 6.01
C VAL A 307 24.51 26.48 5.62
N SER A 308 25.33 25.90 4.75
CA SER A 308 26.34 26.65 4.01
C SER A 308 25.61 27.54 3.01
N LYS A 309 25.63 28.85 3.23
CA LYS A 309 25.39 29.83 2.19
C LYS A 309 26.53 29.72 1.19
N GLU A 310 26.24 29.26 -0.02
CA GLU A 310 27.09 29.58 -1.16
C GLU A 310 26.88 31.06 -1.49
N SER A 311 27.97 31.81 -1.35
CA SER A 311 28.09 33.19 -1.75
C SER A 311 28.20 33.23 -3.27
N ASN A 312 27.23 33.86 -3.94
CA ASN A 312 27.45 34.38 -5.28
C ASN A 312 28.43 35.55 -5.20
N LEU A 313 29.64 35.35 -5.70
CA LEU A 313 30.39 36.26 -6.57
C LEU A 313 31.69 35.60 -7.05
#